data_AF-A0A1I8F223-F1
#
_entry.id   AF-A0A1I8F223-F1
#
_cell.length_a   1.000
_cell.length_b   1.000
_cell.length_c   1.000
_cell.angle_alpha   90.00
_cell.angle_beta   90.00
_cell.angle_gamma   90.00
#
_symmetry.space_group_name_H-M   'P 1'
#
loop_
_entity.id
_entity.type
_entity.pdbx_description
1 polymer ?
#
loop_
_entity_poly.entity_id
_entity_poly.type
_entity_poly.pdbx_seq_one_letter_code
_entity_poly.pdbx_strand_id
1 'polypeptide(L)'
;NSKLKIAEKDEAEAKAINEWRESAKHELETWAKNHEEQMAKNKTGNRETQEAFIRERDESLPGGEWERVARLCDFNPKTGKQTKDVSRMRSILFRLKTEPLVR
;
A
#
# COMPACT_ATOMS: atom_id res chain seq x y z
N ASN A 1 52.80 40.26 11.38
CA ASN A 1 52.26 39.85 10.06
C ASN A 1 51.75 38.42 10.04
N SER A 2 52.54 37.41 10.41
CA SER A 2 52.13 35.99 10.37
C SER A 2 51.00 35.63 11.33
N LYS A 3 51.03 36.12 12.58
CA LYS A 3 49.97 35.85 13.57
C LYS A 3 48.58 36.40 13.16
N LEU A 4 48.54 37.56 12.52
CA LEU A 4 47.29 38.17 12.02
C LEU A 4 46.66 37.33 10.91
N LYS A 5 47.47 36.80 9.97
CA LYS A 5 46.99 35.92 8.90
C LYS A 5 46.43 34.59 9.41
N ILE A 6 46.94 34.09 10.54
CA ILE A 6 46.42 32.87 11.16
C ILE A 6 45.06 33.16 11.79
N ALA A 7 44.95 34.23 12.58
CA ALA A 7 43.67 34.62 13.20
C ALA A 7 42.56 34.87 12.16
N GLU A 8 42.89 35.51 11.03
CA GLU A 8 41.94 35.74 9.93
C GLU A 8 41.45 34.42 9.29
N LYS A 9 42.35 33.43 9.17
CA LYS A 9 42.00 32.09 8.68
C LYS A 9 41.14 31.32 9.68
N ASP A 10 41.48 31.36 10.96
CA ASP A 10 40.72 30.71 12.03
C ASP A 10 39.29 31.30 12.10
N GLU A 11 39.15 32.62 11.92
CA GLU A 11 37.83 33.28 11.90
C GLU A 11 37.02 32.91 10.64
N ALA A 12 37.67 32.82 9.48
CA ALA A 12 37.02 32.39 8.25
C ALA A 12 36.55 30.92 8.34
N GLU A 13 37.36 30.04 8.94
CA GLU A 13 37.00 28.65 9.19
C GLU A 13 35.83 28.54 10.17
N ALA A 14 35.84 29.30 11.26
CA ALA A 14 34.74 29.32 12.22
C ALA A 14 33.42 29.78 11.58
N LYS A 15 33.46 30.77 10.67
CA LYS A 15 32.29 31.21 9.90
C LYS A 15 31.78 30.10 8.98
N ALA A 16 32.66 29.46 8.21
CA ALA A 16 32.27 28.37 7.31
C ALA A 16 31.65 27.18 8.06
N ILE A 17 32.21 26.81 9.22
CA ILE A 17 31.66 25.74 10.07
C ILE A 17 30.26 26.11 10.57
N ASN A 18 30.04 27.36 11.00
CA ASN A 18 28.72 27.80 11.45
C ASN A 18 27.71 27.82 10.30
N GLU A 19 28.09 28.30 9.11
CA GLU A 19 27.24 28.29 7.92
C GLU A 19 26.83 26.87 7.51
N TRP A 20 27.75 25.90 7.57
CA TRP A 20 27.44 24.50 7.30
C TRP A 20 26.53 23.89 8.36
N ARG A 21 26.70 24.25 9.64
CA ARG A 21 25.82 23.79 10.72
C ARG A 21 24.40 24.32 10.57
N GLU A 22 24.25 25.60 10.26
CA GLU A 22 22.93 26.21 10.05
C GLU A 22 22.25 25.63 8.79
N SER A 23 23.00 25.43 7.71
CA SER A 23 22.50 24.76 6.50
C SER A 23 22.03 23.33 6.80
N ALA A 24 22.84 22.54 7.49
CA ALA A 24 22.50 21.17 7.85
C ALA A 24 21.26 21.10 8.77
N LYS A 25 21.15 22.03 9.73
CA LYS A 25 19.99 22.14 10.59
C LYS A 25 18.73 22.49 9.79
N HIS A 26 18.82 23.46 8.89
CA HIS A 26 17.71 23.87 8.03
C HIS A 26 17.23 22.73 7.12
N GLU A 27 18.16 21.97 6.54
CA GLU A 27 17.82 20.80 5.71
C GLU A 27 17.10 19.72 6.53
N LEU A 28 17.55 19.44 7.76
CA LEU A 28 16.88 18.49 8.65
C LEU A 28 15.47 18.93 9.02
N GLU A 29 15.29 20.21 9.37
CA GLU A 29 13.98 20.79 9.68
C GLU A 29 13.04 20.72 8.46
N THR A 30 13.55 21.06 7.28
CA THR A 30 12.80 20.99 6.03
C THR A 30 12.40 19.55 5.70
N TRP A 31 13.32 18.60 5.87
CA TRP A 31 13.04 17.19 5.67
C TRP A 31 11.97 16.67 6.63
N ALA A 32 12.06 17.00 7.92
CA ALA A 32 11.09 16.59 8.92
C ALA A 32 9.69 17.14 8.60
N LYS A 33 9.61 18.43 8.27
CA LYS A 33 8.35 19.06 7.84
C LYS A 33 7.76 18.39 6.62
N ASN A 34 8.57 18.19 5.57
CA ASN A 34 8.11 17.53 4.35
C ASN A 34 7.66 16.09 4.62
N HIS A 35 8.36 15.36 5.49
CA HIS A 35 7.99 14.01 5.88
C HIS A 35 6.64 13.98 6.59
N GLU A 36 6.43 14.86 7.57
CA GLU A 36 5.15 14.98 8.29
C GLU A 36 4.00 15.32 7.34
N GLU A 37 4.21 16.28 6.43
CA GLU A 37 3.21 16.66 5.43
C GLU A 37 2.86 15.48 4.50
N GLN A 38 3.85 14.72 4.02
CA GLN A 38 3.61 13.54 3.19
C GLN A 38 2.89 12.43 3.97
N MET A 39 3.28 12.19 5.21
CA MET A 39 2.61 11.21 6.06
C MET A 39 1.16 11.59 6.35
N ALA A 40 0.88 12.88 6.57
CA ALA A 40 -0.49 13.38 6.73
C ALA A 40 -1.30 13.18 5.44
N LYS A 41 -0.76 13.56 4.28
CA LYS A 41 -1.41 13.36 2.97
C LYS A 41 -1.69 11.88 2.71
N ASN A 42 -0.73 11.01 2.96
CA ASN A 42 -0.89 9.56 2.77
C ASN A 42 -1.97 8.98 3.68
N LYS A 43 -1.99 9.39 4.96
CA LYS A 43 -3.04 8.95 5.89
C LYS A 43 -4.43 9.39 5.43
N THR A 44 -4.59 10.66 5.05
CA THR A 44 -5.86 11.19 4.56
C THR A 44 -6.27 10.50 3.26
N GLY A 45 -5.39 10.39 2.28
CA GLY A 45 -5.68 9.73 1.00
C GLY A 45 -6.04 8.25 1.15
N ASN A 46 -5.36 7.52 2.04
CA ASN A 46 -5.72 6.13 2.36
C ASN A 46 -7.11 6.04 2.99
N ARG A 47 -7.43 6.96 3.91
CA ARG A 47 -8.75 6.98 4.55
C ARG A 47 -9.86 7.30 3.55
N GLU A 48 -9.68 8.31 2.70
CA GLU A 48 -10.64 8.67 1.65
C GLU A 48 -10.85 7.52 0.66
N THR A 49 -9.76 6.86 0.24
CA THR A 49 -9.81 5.71 -0.64
C THR A 49 -10.56 4.54 0.01
N GLN A 50 -10.31 4.29 1.30
CA GLN A 50 -11.02 3.25 2.06
C GLN A 50 -12.51 3.57 2.20
N GLU A 51 -12.86 4.81 2.54
CA GLU A 51 -14.25 5.24 2.67
C GLU A 51 -14.99 5.13 1.32
N ALA A 52 -14.34 5.52 0.21
CA ALA A 52 -14.89 5.34 -1.13
C ALA A 52 -15.08 3.86 -1.50
N PHE A 53 -14.10 3.00 -1.19
CA PHE A 53 -14.17 1.56 -1.43
C PHE A 53 -15.31 0.90 -0.64
N ILE A 54 -15.46 1.25 0.65
CA ILE A 54 -16.54 0.72 1.49
C ILE A 54 -17.90 1.16 0.94
N ARG A 55 -18.03 2.45 0.57
CA ARG A 55 -19.26 2.97 -0.02
C ARG A 55 -19.62 2.20 -1.28
N GLU A 56 -18.69 2.03 -2.21
CA GLU A 56 -18.92 1.32 -3.47
C GLU A 56 -19.26 -0.16 -3.25
N ARG A 57 -18.64 -0.81 -2.24
CA ARG A 57 -18.96 -2.20 -1.87
C ARG A 57 -20.36 -2.35 -1.28
N ASP A 58 -20.74 -1.45 -0.39
CA ASP A 58 -22.00 -1.52 0.37
C ASP A 58 -23.19 -0.90 -0.36
N GLU A 59 -22.94 -0.12 -1.42
CA GLU A 59 -23.96 0.42 -2.28
C GLU A 59 -24.76 -0.72 -2.94
N SER A 60 -25.95 -0.97 -2.38
CA SER A 60 -26.87 -1.99 -2.88
C SER A 60 -27.90 -1.35 -3.80
N LEU A 61 -27.54 -1.17 -5.06
CA LEU A 61 -28.50 -0.82 -6.10
C LEU A 61 -29.22 -2.09 -6.59
N PRO A 62 -30.55 -2.07 -6.72
CA PRO A 62 -31.30 -3.17 -7.32
C PRO A 62 -30.75 -3.50 -8.72
N GLY A 63 -30.38 -4.76 -8.96
CA GLY A 63 -29.80 -5.22 -10.23
C GLY A 63 -28.26 -5.25 -10.27
N GLY A 64 -27.57 -4.73 -9.24
CA GLY A 64 -26.10 -4.77 -9.09
C GLY A 64 -25.57 -5.95 -8.27
N GLU A 65 -26.42 -6.90 -7.88
CA GLU A 65 -26.05 -8.00 -6.97
C GLU A 65 -24.99 -8.92 -7.57
N TRP A 66 -25.12 -9.26 -8.85
CA TRP A 66 -24.15 -10.10 -9.55
C TRP A 66 -22.80 -9.40 -9.78
N GLU A 67 -22.79 -8.08 -9.93
CA GLU A 67 -21.54 -7.32 -10.05
C GLU A 67 -20.73 -7.38 -8.75
N ARG A 68 -21.39 -7.30 -7.59
CA ARG A 68 -20.74 -7.48 -6.28
C ARG A 68 -20.14 -8.87 -6.13
N VAL A 69 -20.87 -9.91 -6.53
CA VAL A 69 -20.36 -11.30 -6.52
C VAL A 69 -19.15 -11.43 -7.44
N ALA A 70 -19.22 -10.87 -8.65
CA ALA A 70 -18.14 -10.95 -9.62
C ALA A 70 -16.84 -10.28 -9.13
N ARG A 71 -16.94 -9.16 -8.41
CA ARG A 71 -15.77 -8.46 -7.82
C ARG A 71 -15.05 -9.27 -6.75
N LEU A 72 -15.75 -10.18 -6.06
CA LEU A 72 -15.17 -11.06 -5.03
C LEU A 72 -14.58 -12.34 -5.62
N CYS A 73 -14.90 -12.66 -6.87
CA CYS A 73 -14.39 -13.83 -7.55
C CYS A 73 -13.15 -13.49 -8.39
N ASP A 74 -12.02 -14.13 -8.08
CA ASP A 74 -10.81 -14.03 -8.91
C ASP A 74 -10.99 -14.85 -10.19
N PHE A 75 -11.41 -14.18 -11.27
CA PHE A 75 -11.53 -14.78 -12.60
C PHE A 75 -10.23 -14.72 -13.41
N ASN A 76 -9.10 -14.31 -12.81
CA ASN A 76 -7.84 -14.23 -13.54
C ASN A 76 -7.32 -15.65 -13.85
N PRO A 77 -7.22 -16.03 -15.14
CA PRO A 77 -6.76 -17.38 -15.51
C PRO A 77 -5.29 -17.61 -15.15
N LYS A 78 -4.53 -16.57 -14.78
CA LYS A 78 -3.11 -16.65 -14.43
C LYS A 78 -2.85 -16.89 -12.93
N THR A 79 -3.81 -16.58 -12.06
CA THR A 79 -3.69 -16.76 -10.60
C THR A 79 -4.18 -18.13 -10.14
N GLY A 80 -4.94 -18.83 -10.99
CA GLY A 80 -5.51 -20.14 -10.70
C GLY A 80 -4.49 -21.28 -10.74
N LYS A 81 -3.75 -21.49 -9.64
CA LYS A 81 -3.19 -22.83 -9.33
C LYS A 81 -4.30 -23.73 -8.81
N GLN A 82 -5.27 -24.07 -9.65
CA GLN A 82 -6.44 -24.84 -9.25
C GLN A 82 -6.36 -26.24 -9.87
N THR A 83 -6.06 -27.25 -9.05
CA THR A 83 -6.47 -28.63 -9.36
C THR A 83 -7.99 -28.66 -9.21
N LYS A 84 -8.72 -28.98 -10.29
CA LYS A 84 -10.18 -29.12 -10.21
C LYS A 84 -10.53 -30.19 -9.19
N ASP A 85 -11.11 -29.80 -8.05
CA ASP A 85 -11.60 -30.78 -7.07
C ASP A 85 -12.83 -31.49 -7.63
N VAL A 86 -12.63 -32.74 -8.05
CA VAL A 86 -13.67 -33.62 -8.57
C VAL A 86 -14.18 -34.60 -7.51
N SER A 87 -13.81 -34.44 -6.24
CA SER A 87 -14.16 -35.39 -5.16
C SER A 87 -15.67 -35.53 -5.01
N ARG A 88 -16.42 -34.42 -5.09
CA ARG A 88 -17.89 -34.45 -5.07
C ARG A 88 -18.47 -35.20 -6.27
N MET A 89 -17.96 -34.93 -7.47
CA MET A 89 -18.41 -35.62 -8.70
C MET A 89 -18.11 -37.12 -8.61
N ARG A 90 -16.90 -37.49 -8.18
CA ARG A 90 -16.48 -38.89 -7.96
C ARG A 90 -17.37 -39.58 -6.92
N SER A 91 -17.71 -38.90 -5.82
CA SER A 91 -18.61 -39.44 -4.79
C SER A 91 -20.01 -39.71 -5.33
N ILE A 92 -20.58 -38.79 -6.12
CA ILE A 92 -21.90 -38.98 -6.75
C ILE A 92 -21.86 -40.14 -7.75
N LEU A 93 -20.85 -40.18 -8.62
CA LEU A 93 -20.68 -41.27 -9.59
C LEU A 93 -20.50 -42.62 -8.90
N PHE A 94 -19.75 -42.66 -7.79
CA PHE A 94 -19.60 -43.86 -6.99
C PHE A 94 -20.93 -44.29 -6.38
N ARG A 95 -21.70 -43.36 -5.80
CA ARG A 95 -23.05 -43.65 -5.26
C ARG A 95 -23.97 -44.22 -6.34
N LEU A 96 -24.02 -43.61 -7.52
CA LEU A 96 -24.83 -44.11 -8.64
C LEU A 96 -24.37 -45.49 -9.15
N LYS A 97 -23.09 -45.81 -9.00
CA LYS A 97 -22.53 -47.13 -9.33
C LYS A 97 -22.90 -48.18 -8.28
N THR A 98 -22.87 -47.83 -6.99
CA THR A 98 -23.14 -48.76 -5.88
C THR A 98 -24.62 -48.92 -5.57
N GLU A 99 -25.40 -47.87 -5.78
CA GLU A 99 -26.85 -47.80 -5.59
C GLU A 99 -27.48 -47.27 -6.88
N PRO A 100 -27.82 -48.18 -7.82
CA PRO A 100 -28.56 -47.81 -9.02
C PRO A 100 -29.89 -47.16 -8.62
N LEU A 101 -30.28 -46.11 -9.35
CA LEU A 101 -31.58 -45.51 -9.16
C LEU A 101 -32.65 -46.58 -9.44
N VAL A 102 -33.43 -46.90 -8.41
CA VAL A 102 -34.60 -47.77 -8.55
C VAL A 102 -35.55 -47.05 -9.50
N ARG A 103 -35.90 -47.70 -10.62
CA ARG A 103 -36.91 -47.21 -11.55
C ARG A 103 -38.31 -47.33 -10.96
#